data_AF-A0A423VDN5-F1
#
_entry.id   AF-A0A423VDN5-F1
#
_cell.length_a   1.000
_cell.length_b   1.000
_cell.length_c   1.000
_cell.angle_alpha   90.00
_cell.angle_beta   90.00
_cell.angle_gamma   90.00
#
_symmetry.space_group_name_H-M   'P 1'
#
loop_
_entity.id
_entity.type
_entity.pdbx_description
1 polymer ?
#
loop_
_entity_poly.entity_id
_entity_poly.type
_entity_poly.pdbx_seq_one_letter_code
_entity_poly.pdbx_strand_id
1 'polypeptide(L)'
;MAKPERVLRLTGSYYRTEGLSEEAFYDFMSRRHGAECAKIHEKYGILKYQLTQAFNTASTRALLESMKLPYAIDDHDLQIEYYFKDVSSLLAVSADEEFKALHVEATPYVRLDETTVTLTWIEVYLEDGKLVNIDGQGKSLQPSFAEQSDIQIADKPADKYY
;
A
#
# COMPACT_ATOMS: atom_id res chain seq x y z
N MET A 1 26.11 -13.02 4.57
CA MET A 1 24.69 -12.69 4.75
C MET A 1 24.15 -12.29 3.39
N ALA A 2 22.94 -12.71 3.02
CA ALA A 2 22.32 -12.24 1.79
C ALA A 2 22.09 -10.73 1.90
N LYS A 3 22.36 -9.99 0.81
CA LYS A 3 22.09 -8.56 0.76
C LYS A 3 20.56 -8.36 0.81
N PRO A 4 20.04 -7.40 1.59
CA PRO A 4 18.62 -7.07 1.55
C PRO A 4 18.22 -6.75 0.11
N GLU A 5 17.20 -7.44 -0.38
CA GLU A 5 16.66 -7.22 -1.72
C GLU A 5 15.76 -5.98 -1.71
N ARG A 6 15.84 -5.17 -2.78
CA ARG A 6 14.99 -4.00 -2.94
C ARG A 6 13.54 -4.42 -3.12
N VAL A 7 12.66 -3.85 -2.29
CA VAL A 7 11.21 -3.99 -2.40
C VAL A 7 10.61 -2.60 -2.60
N LEU A 8 9.79 -2.46 -3.63
CA LEU A 8 8.97 -1.29 -3.89
C LEU A 8 7.64 -1.44 -3.16
N ARG A 9 7.10 -0.33 -2.68
CA ARG A 9 5.78 -0.19 -2.09
C ARG A 9 5.05 0.92 -2.83
N LEU A 10 3.91 0.59 -3.42
CA LEU A 10 2.93 1.58 -3.85
C LEU A 10 1.85 1.66 -2.76
N THR A 11 1.51 2.87 -2.35
CA THR A 11 0.50 3.16 -1.33
C THR A 11 -0.53 4.12 -1.92
N GLY A 12 -1.81 3.74 -1.88
CA GLY A 12 -2.93 4.63 -2.15
C GLY A 12 -3.64 4.99 -0.86
N SER A 13 -3.86 6.27 -0.59
CA SER A 13 -4.67 6.78 0.52
C SER A 13 -5.99 7.33 -0.01
N TYR A 14 -7.10 6.89 0.58
CA TYR A 14 -8.45 7.11 0.09
C TYR A 14 -9.34 7.65 1.20
N TYR A 15 -10.24 8.55 0.82
CA TYR A 15 -11.37 8.93 1.66
C TYR A 15 -12.60 8.10 1.33
N ARG A 16 -13.38 7.78 2.34
CA ARG A 16 -14.68 7.16 2.18
C ARG A 16 -15.67 8.18 1.62
N THR A 17 -16.61 7.72 0.79
CA THR A 17 -17.73 8.55 0.32
C THR A 17 -18.55 9.11 1.48
N GLU A 18 -18.98 10.37 1.36
CA GLU A 18 -19.82 11.03 2.35
C GLU A 18 -21.15 10.29 2.58
N GLY A 19 -21.57 10.19 3.83
CA GLY A 19 -22.83 9.53 4.22
C GLY A 19 -22.76 8.01 4.34
N LEU A 20 -21.66 7.36 3.93
CA LEU A 20 -21.46 5.93 4.15
C LEU A 20 -21.01 5.66 5.60
N SER A 21 -21.56 4.64 6.26
CA SER A 21 -21.14 4.27 7.62
C SER A 21 -19.77 3.59 7.64
N GLU A 22 -19.07 3.61 8.78
CA GLU A 22 -17.74 2.96 8.90
C GLU A 22 -17.87 1.45 8.75
N GLU A 23 -18.94 0.88 9.31
CA GLU A 23 -19.25 -0.55 9.23
C GLU A 23 -19.54 -1.00 7.79
N ALA A 24 -20.36 -0.26 7.05
CA ALA A 24 -20.66 -0.59 5.65
C ALA A 24 -19.41 -0.47 4.76
N PHE A 25 -18.57 0.53 5.03
CA PHE A 25 -17.30 0.70 4.35
C PHE A 25 -16.32 -0.45 4.66
N TYR A 26 -16.19 -0.84 5.93
CA TYR A 26 -15.41 -2.00 6.34
C TYR A 26 -15.86 -3.29 5.65
N ASP A 27 -17.16 -3.58 5.70
CA ASP A 27 -17.69 -4.82 5.17
C ASP A 27 -17.43 -4.93 3.66
N PHE A 28 -17.60 -3.85 2.91
CA PHE A 28 -17.26 -3.83 1.50
C PHE A 28 -15.74 -3.90 1.27
N MET A 29 -14.96 -2.98 1.83
CA MET A 29 -13.53 -2.87 1.52
C MET A 29 -12.70 -4.05 2.02
N SER A 30 -13.00 -4.57 3.21
CA SER A 30 -12.17 -5.61 3.83
C SER A 30 -12.70 -7.02 3.62
N ARG A 31 -14.02 -7.25 3.71
CA ARG A 31 -14.55 -8.63 3.61
C ARG A 31 -14.77 -9.07 2.17
N ARG A 32 -14.93 -8.12 1.25
CA ARG A 32 -15.24 -8.39 -0.15
C ARG A 32 -14.14 -7.89 -1.08
N HIS A 33 -13.99 -6.58 -1.23
CA HIS A 33 -13.11 -5.98 -2.25
C HIS A 33 -11.64 -6.36 -2.03
N GLY A 34 -11.13 -6.16 -0.82
CA GLY A 34 -9.75 -6.49 -0.46
C GLY A 34 -9.43 -7.98 -0.62
N ALA A 35 -10.38 -8.86 -0.30
CA ALA A 35 -10.20 -10.30 -0.44
C ALA A 35 -10.10 -10.74 -1.91
N GLU A 36 -10.88 -10.16 -2.82
CA GLU A 36 -10.76 -10.46 -4.25
C GLU A 36 -9.50 -9.86 -4.86
N CYS A 37 -9.19 -8.60 -4.51
CA CYS A 37 -7.94 -7.97 -4.92
C CYS A 37 -6.75 -8.86 -4.52
N ALA A 38 -6.71 -9.40 -3.30
CA ALA A 38 -5.60 -10.24 -2.85
C ALA A 38 -5.36 -11.47 -3.75
N LYS A 39 -6.42 -12.12 -4.27
CA LYS A 39 -6.29 -13.26 -5.20
C LYS A 39 -5.64 -12.86 -6.52
N ILE A 40 -5.99 -11.67 -7.03
CA ILE A 40 -5.39 -11.14 -8.26
C ILE A 40 -3.92 -10.79 -8.01
N HIS A 41 -3.61 -10.14 -6.89
CA HIS A 41 -2.23 -9.80 -6.52
C HIS A 41 -1.35 -11.06 -6.39
N GLU A 42 -1.89 -12.14 -5.81
CA GLU A 42 -1.22 -13.45 -5.75
C GLU A 42 -0.91 -14.00 -7.15
N LYS A 43 -1.90 -14.01 -8.05
CA LYS A 43 -1.75 -14.46 -9.44
C LYS A 43 -0.60 -13.78 -10.19
N TYR A 44 -0.32 -12.51 -9.88
CA TYR A 44 0.75 -11.73 -10.53
C TYR A 44 2.06 -11.63 -9.73
N GLY A 45 2.18 -12.35 -8.62
CA GLY A 45 3.42 -12.44 -7.83
C GLY A 45 3.73 -11.19 -7.00
N ILE A 46 2.70 -10.43 -6.62
CA ILE A 46 2.84 -9.33 -5.65
C ILE A 46 3.20 -9.94 -4.29
N LEU A 47 4.23 -9.41 -3.65
CA LEU A 47 4.83 -10.00 -2.45
C LEU A 47 3.96 -9.84 -1.21
N LYS A 48 3.27 -8.71 -1.12
CA LYS A 48 2.41 -8.37 0.01
C LYS A 48 1.33 -7.40 -0.45
N TYR A 49 0.12 -7.62 0.03
CA TYR A 49 -1.02 -6.74 -0.15
C TYR A 49 -1.67 -6.55 1.22
N GLN A 50 -1.83 -5.30 1.66
CA GLN A 50 -2.46 -4.99 2.93
C GLN A 50 -3.29 -3.72 2.88
N LEU A 51 -4.31 -3.68 3.72
CA LEU A 51 -5.13 -2.50 3.95
C LEU A 51 -4.79 -1.97 5.34
N THR A 52 -4.04 -0.88 5.41
CA THR A 52 -3.41 -0.40 6.66
C THR A 52 -4.27 0.63 7.39
N GLN A 53 -4.97 1.50 6.66
CA GLN A 53 -5.91 2.46 7.27
C GLN A 53 -7.38 2.10 7.04
N ALA A 54 -7.75 0.89 6.59
CA ALA A 54 -9.17 0.53 6.38
C ALA A 54 -10.06 0.77 7.62
N PHE A 55 -9.44 0.98 8.77
CA PHE A 55 -10.06 1.22 10.07
C PHE A 55 -9.48 2.46 10.74
N ASN A 56 -9.22 3.56 10.02
CA ASN A 56 -9.09 4.87 10.67
C ASN A 56 -10.46 5.32 11.23
N THR A 57 -11.05 4.45 12.05
CA THR A 57 -12.36 4.57 12.64
C THR A 57 -12.33 5.70 13.67
N ALA A 58 -13.51 6.10 14.10
CA ALA A 58 -13.65 6.98 15.26
C ALA A 58 -12.83 6.50 16.47
N SER A 59 -12.69 5.19 16.70
CA SER A 59 -11.94 4.65 17.84
C SER A 59 -10.43 4.76 17.71
N THR A 60 -9.85 4.52 16.53
CA THR A 60 -8.39 4.68 16.33
C THR A 60 -7.99 6.15 16.28
N ARG A 61 -8.84 7.02 15.70
CA ARG A 61 -8.64 8.48 15.71
C ARG A 61 -8.65 9.02 17.14
N ALA A 62 -9.64 8.63 17.95
CA ALA A 62 -9.70 9.02 19.36
C ALA A 62 -8.48 8.53 20.15
N LEU A 63 -7.98 7.32 19.87
CA LEU A 63 -6.77 6.81 20.48
C LEU A 63 -5.54 7.63 20.07
N LEU A 64 -5.40 7.98 18.79
CA LEU A 64 -4.30 8.81 18.29
C LEU A 64 -4.33 10.23 18.89
N GLU A 65 -5.50 10.85 18.97
CA GLU A 65 -5.70 12.14 19.64
C GLU A 65 -5.24 12.10 21.11
N SER A 66 -5.51 10.98 21.80
CA SER A 66 -5.07 10.81 23.20
C SER A 66 -3.55 10.78 23.37
N MET A 67 -2.79 10.46 22.31
CA MET A 67 -1.33 10.45 22.33
C MET A 67 -0.72 11.86 22.32
N LYS A 68 -1.52 12.89 22.00
CA LYS A 68 -1.09 14.31 22.02
C LYS A 68 0.21 14.57 21.25
N LEU A 69 0.35 13.93 20.09
CA LEU A 69 1.52 14.10 19.23
C LEU A 69 1.53 15.51 18.63
N PRO A 70 2.71 16.11 18.38
CA PRO A 70 2.82 17.45 17.81
C PRO A 70 2.65 17.50 16.28
N TYR A 71 2.29 16.37 15.66
CA TYR A 71 2.25 16.20 14.20
C TYR A 71 0.83 16.29 13.67
N ALA A 72 0.70 16.65 12.39
CA ALA A 72 -0.57 16.56 11.69
C ALA A 72 -1.04 15.10 11.64
N ILE A 73 -2.33 14.89 11.89
CA ILE A 73 -2.97 13.58 11.81
C ILE A 73 -3.43 13.37 10.37
N ASP A 74 -3.04 12.24 9.79
CA ASP A 74 -3.59 11.77 8.52
C ASP A 74 -5.07 11.37 8.72
N ASP A 75 -5.94 11.97 7.93
CA ASP A 75 -7.39 11.85 8.06
C ASP A 75 -8.05 11.01 6.96
N HIS A 76 -7.28 10.35 6.09
CA HIS A 76 -7.81 9.36 5.15
C HIS A 76 -8.48 8.19 5.89
N ASP A 77 -9.49 7.59 5.26
CA ASP A 77 -10.28 6.49 5.82
C ASP A 77 -9.75 5.11 5.44
N LEU A 78 -8.85 5.04 4.46
CA LEU A 78 -8.26 3.81 3.95
C LEU A 78 -6.89 4.05 3.32
N GLN A 79 -5.98 3.12 3.56
CA GLN A 79 -4.72 3.00 2.85
C GLN A 79 -4.59 1.58 2.34
N ILE A 80 -4.27 1.45 1.07
CA ILE A 80 -3.97 0.19 0.42
C ILE A 80 -2.50 0.20 0.06
N GLU A 81 -1.77 -0.85 0.47
CA GLU A 81 -0.35 -1.00 0.20
C GLU A 81 -0.08 -2.32 -0.50
N TYR A 82 0.69 -2.26 -1.58
CA TYR A 82 1.15 -3.41 -2.34
C TYR A 82 2.67 -3.33 -2.51
N TYR A 83 3.32 -4.47 -2.27
CA TYR A 83 4.76 -4.60 -2.25
C TYR A 83 5.21 -5.53 -3.36
N PHE A 84 6.20 -5.10 -4.14
CA PHE A 84 6.64 -5.83 -5.33
C PHE A 84 8.11 -5.53 -5.62
N LYS A 85 8.75 -6.41 -6.39
CA LYS A 85 10.14 -6.23 -6.84
C LYS A 85 10.23 -5.68 -8.25
N ASP A 86 9.28 -6.09 -9.09
CA ASP A 86 9.24 -5.75 -10.50
C ASP A 86 7.99 -4.92 -10.82
N VAL A 87 8.20 -3.78 -11.47
CA VAL A 87 7.13 -2.90 -11.94
C VAL A 87 6.24 -3.64 -12.96
N SER A 88 6.78 -4.61 -13.71
CA SER A 88 6.01 -5.40 -14.67
C SER A 88 4.85 -6.16 -14.02
N SER A 89 5.03 -6.69 -12.81
CA SER A 89 3.96 -7.34 -12.04
C SER A 89 2.82 -6.37 -11.72
N LEU A 90 3.16 -5.13 -11.33
CA LEU A 90 2.16 -4.10 -11.05
C LEU A 90 1.40 -3.71 -12.33
N LEU A 91 2.12 -3.54 -13.45
CA LEU A 91 1.49 -3.22 -14.74
C LEU A 91 0.55 -4.35 -15.20
N ALA A 92 0.93 -5.60 -14.98
CA ALA A 92 0.08 -6.75 -15.28
C ALA A 92 -1.21 -6.78 -14.44
N VAL A 93 -1.14 -6.43 -13.15
CA VAL A 93 -2.33 -6.25 -12.30
C VAL A 93 -3.22 -5.13 -12.84
N SER A 94 -2.65 -3.98 -13.21
CA SER A 94 -3.42 -2.85 -13.76
C SER A 94 -4.11 -3.16 -15.10
N ALA A 95 -3.57 -4.12 -15.85
CA ALA A 95 -4.14 -4.58 -17.11
C ALA A 95 -5.19 -5.69 -16.94
N ASP A 96 -5.35 -6.27 -15.75
CA ASP A 96 -6.32 -7.35 -15.49
C ASP A 96 -7.76 -6.79 -15.47
N GLU A 97 -8.63 -7.38 -16.29
CA GLU A 97 -10.01 -6.92 -16.46
C GLU A 97 -10.88 -7.16 -15.21
N GLU A 98 -10.60 -8.21 -14.42
CA GLU A 98 -11.28 -8.43 -13.14
C GLU A 98 -10.87 -7.35 -12.13
N PHE A 99 -9.59 -6.96 -12.14
CA PHE A 99 -9.09 -5.89 -11.28
C PHE A 99 -9.70 -4.52 -11.62
N LYS A 100 -9.83 -4.21 -12.92
CA LYS A 100 -10.52 -3.00 -13.38
C LYS A 100 -12.00 -3.01 -12.97
N ALA A 101 -12.67 -4.15 -13.11
CA ALA A 101 -14.06 -4.29 -12.68
C ALA A 101 -14.23 -4.05 -11.17
N LEU A 102 -13.32 -4.57 -10.34
CA LEU A 102 -13.30 -4.31 -8.90
C LEU A 102 -13.06 -2.82 -8.59
N HIS A 103 -12.18 -2.14 -9.34
CA HIS A 103 -11.97 -0.70 -9.20
C HIS A 103 -13.24 0.11 -9.48
N VAL A 104 -13.96 -0.24 -10.56
CA VAL A 104 -15.25 0.39 -10.88
C VAL A 104 -16.30 0.11 -9.80
N GLU A 105 -16.36 -1.12 -9.28
CA GLU A 105 -17.26 -1.50 -8.18
C GLU A 105 -16.99 -0.68 -6.90
N ALA A 106 -15.74 -0.30 -6.64
CA ALA A 106 -15.37 0.50 -5.47
C ALA A 106 -15.73 1.99 -5.58
N THR A 107 -16.00 2.51 -6.78
CA THR A 107 -16.29 3.94 -7.00
C THR A 107 -17.37 4.55 -6.10
N PRO A 108 -18.44 3.86 -5.69
CA PRO A 108 -19.43 4.44 -4.77
C PRO A 108 -18.95 4.54 -3.32
N TYR A 109 -17.88 3.83 -2.96
CA TYR A 109 -17.39 3.69 -1.58
C TYR A 109 -16.22 4.62 -1.27
N VAL A 110 -15.46 5.05 -2.28
CA VAL A 110 -14.28 5.89 -2.13
C VAL A 110 -14.33 7.14 -3.01
N ARG A 111 -13.79 8.25 -2.51
CA ARG A 111 -13.59 9.50 -3.26
C ARG A 111 -12.29 9.42 -4.06
N LEU A 112 -12.38 8.96 -5.31
CA LEU A 112 -11.22 8.72 -6.16
C LEU A 112 -10.49 10.00 -6.58
N ASP A 113 -11.20 11.13 -6.67
CA ASP A 113 -10.66 12.45 -7.01
C ASP A 113 -9.79 13.07 -5.91
N GLU A 114 -9.98 12.63 -4.67
CA GLU A 114 -9.21 13.05 -3.50
C GLU A 114 -8.19 12.00 -3.05
N THR A 115 -7.99 10.95 -3.86
CA THR A 115 -7.03 9.88 -3.57
C THR A 115 -5.61 10.35 -3.82
N THR A 116 -4.71 10.04 -2.89
CA THR A 116 -3.27 10.28 -3.03
C THR A 116 -2.51 8.98 -3.21
N VAL A 117 -1.47 8.98 -4.05
CA VAL A 117 -0.65 7.79 -4.33
C VAL A 117 0.83 8.09 -4.15
N THR A 118 1.56 7.18 -3.54
CA THR A 118 3.02 7.27 -3.36
C THR A 118 3.69 5.96 -3.76
N LEU A 119 4.85 6.04 -4.41
CA LEU A 119 5.71 4.90 -4.75
C LEU A 119 7.08 5.10 -4.08
N THR A 120 7.48 4.16 -3.24
CA THR A 120 8.72 4.23 -2.43
C THR A 120 9.43 2.89 -2.39
N TRP A 121 10.75 2.86 -2.20
CA TRP A 121 11.41 1.63 -1.72
C TRP A 121 11.29 1.51 -0.20
N ILE A 122 11.43 0.29 0.30
CA ILE A 122 11.34 -0.02 1.74
C ILE A 122 12.73 -0.35 2.29
N GLU A 123 13.04 0.23 3.45
CA GLU A 123 14.18 -0.12 4.27
C GLU A 123 13.70 -0.69 5.60
N VAL A 124 13.99 -1.98 5.84
CA VAL A 124 13.60 -2.66 7.09
C VAL A 124 14.81 -2.75 8.02
N TYR A 125 14.64 -2.24 9.25
CA TYR A 125 15.68 -2.26 10.30
C TYR A 125 15.30 -3.13 11.51
N LEU A 126 14.01 -3.45 11.66
CA LEU A 126 13.47 -4.30 12.71
C LEU A 126 12.32 -5.14 12.11
N GLU A 127 12.37 -6.46 12.29
CA GLU A 127 11.35 -7.39 11.83
C GLU A 127 11.12 -8.45 12.93
N ASP A 128 9.86 -8.74 13.27
CA ASP A 128 9.49 -9.67 14.34
C ASP A 128 10.21 -9.42 15.68
N GLY A 129 10.40 -8.15 16.02
CA GLY A 129 11.10 -7.71 17.23
C GLY A 129 12.61 -7.94 17.22
N LYS A 130 13.21 -8.26 16.07
CA LYS A 130 14.65 -8.50 15.90
C LYS A 130 15.27 -7.49 14.94
N LEU A 131 16.47 -7.02 15.27
CA LEU A 131 17.22 -6.14 14.38
C LEU A 131 17.61 -6.91 13.11
N VAL A 132 17.37 -6.28 11.97
CA VAL A 132 17.72 -6.79 10.64
C VAL A 132 18.43 -5.69 9.86
N ASN A 133 19.27 -6.07 8.89
CA ASN A 133 20.01 -5.13 8.03
C ASN A 133 20.84 -4.08 8.78
N ILE A 134 21.35 -4.46 9.96
CA ILE A 134 22.31 -3.67 10.75
C ILE A 134 23.47 -4.58 11.10
N ASP A 135 24.71 -4.10 10.92
CA ASP A 135 25.91 -4.86 11.24
C ASP A 135 26.25 -4.83 12.75
N GLY A 136 27.28 -5.59 13.14
CA GLY A 136 27.74 -5.64 14.54
C GLY A 136 28.30 -4.31 15.08
N GLN A 137 28.44 -3.28 14.23
CA GLN A 137 28.86 -1.93 14.59
C GLN A 137 27.70 -0.92 14.60
N GLY A 138 26.47 -1.36 14.31
CA GLY A 138 25.29 -0.49 14.25
C GLY A 138 25.12 0.24 12.92
N LYS A 139 25.85 -0.14 11.86
CA LYS A 139 25.73 0.49 10.54
C LYS A 139 24.66 -0.21 9.70
N SER A 140 23.94 0.59 8.91
CA SER A 140 22.96 0.09 7.94
C SER A 140 23.63 -0.80 6.89
N LEU A 141 23.02 -1.95 6.64
CA LEU A 141 23.36 -2.87 5.56
C LEU A 141 22.46 -2.68 4.33
N GLN A 142 21.63 -1.63 4.31
CA GLN A 142 20.79 -1.30 3.16
C GLN A 142 21.66 -0.98 1.92
N PRO A 143 21.15 -1.25 0.71
CA PRO A 143 21.82 -0.81 -0.52
C PRO A 143 22.01 0.71 -0.54
N SER A 144 22.98 1.17 -1.32
CA SER A 144 23.21 2.60 -1.51
C SER A 144 22.03 3.27 -2.23
N PHE A 145 21.91 4.59 -2.09
CA PHE A 145 20.89 5.37 -2.80
C PHE A 145 20.92 5.13 -4.32
N ALA A 146 22.10 5.02 -4.93
CA ALA A 146 22.24 4.77 -6.36
C ALA A 146 21.67 3.40 -6.75
N GLU A 147 21.96 2.36 -5.96
CA GLU A 147 21.40 1.02 -6.19
C GLU A 147 19.89 0.98 -5.96
N GLN A 148 19.39 1.69 -4.94
CA GLN A 148 17.94 1.78 -4.69
C GLN A 148 17.21 2.53 -5.80
N SER A 149 17.82 3.57 -6.35
CA SER A 149 17.23 4.44 -7.39
C SER A 149 17.31 3.86 -8.80
N ASP A 150 18.08 2.79 -9.03
CA ASP A 150 18.18 2.11 -10.33
C ASP A 150 16.92 1.27 -10.62
N ILE A 151 15.79 1.94 -10.81
CA ILE A 151 14.48 1.34 -11.07
C ILE A 151 14.30 1.27 -12.59
N GLN A 152 14.20 0.05 -13.11
CA GLN A 152 13.93 -0.17 -14.52
C GLN A 152 12.46 0.21 -14.81
N ILE A 153 12.26 1.24 -15.62
CA ILE A 153 10.94 1.65 -16.09
C ILE A 153 10.61 0.82 -17.33
N ALA A 154 9.39 0.29 -17.41
CA ALA A 154 8.96 -0.41 -18.62
C ALA A 154 8.99 0.55 -19.83
N ASP A 155 9.48 0.07 -20.97
CA ASP A 155 9.55 0.85 -22.22
C ASP A 155 8.18 1.34 -22.72
N LYS A 156 7.09 0.71 -22.24
CA LYS A 156 5.71 1.12 -22.51
C LYS A 156 5.04 1.56 -21.22
N PRO A 157 4.53 2.80 -21.14
CA PRO A 157 3.68 3.21 -20.03
C PRO A 157 2.44 2.33 -20.00
N ALA A 158 1.88 2.11 -18.80
CA ALA A 158 0.55 1.54 -18.68
C ALA A 158 -0.46 2.41 -19.47
N ASP A 159 -1.44 1.76 -20.11
CA ASP A 159 -2.67 2.43 -20.50
C ASP A 159 -3.35 3.01 -19.24
N LYS A 160 -4.43 3.80 -19.40
CA LYS A 160 -5.16 4.31 -18.24
C LYS A 160 -5.43 3.18 -17.24
N TYR A 161 -5.11 3.44 -15.97
CA TYR A 161 -5.22 2.49 -14.87
C TYR A 161 -6.67 1.98 -14.67
N TYR A 162 -7.64 2.73 -15.22
CA TYR A 162 -9.05 2.40 -15.39
C TYR A 162 -9.68 3.27 -16.49
#